data_AF-A0A661KS10-F1
#
_entry.id   AF-A0A661KS10-F1
#
_cell.length_a   1.000
_cell.length_b   1.000
_cell.length_c   1.000
_cell.angle_alpha   90.00
_cell.angle_beta   90.00
_cell.angle_gamma   90.00
#
_symmetry.space_group_name_H-M   'P 1'
#
loop_
_entity.id
_entity.type
_entity.pdbx_description
1 polymer ?
#
loop_
_entity_poly.entity_id
_entity_poly.type
_entity_poly.pdbx_seq_one_letter_code
_entity_poly.pdbx_strand_id
1 'polypeptide(L)'
;MLKVITTVGTSIFENCQKSDNDYQINWNYIDKPLSEWDERRNRREKEKVKAWIGNVVDRSKISAEIKSILKLKEDNNELDVYLLATDTIASRLAAEIIKEFLEKDDFRVYFDPSYDVIKDLQIKDLDRFEKGKNNLIDRISELIDGFVEDKEDDKRRRFIRENVVFNITGGYKGIIPILTILAQLYEIRLFYVFEDSNDAIKIPRIPINFDPFLTEALYVDIYLKKQDPGYKFKNNKDKLKEFGFIDKNSDITALGKLFYKMVYTYNPLSPNVLGHFVEYKILEFLYGEGRRDFKHSYQYIYRDGDKHKKPMELDFVFDISKDEWEVWEVKPMGMFLRPENRNKVIAQFKKHLLNISKMKRYRVIIYSITEAATNKLKDIV
;
A
#
# COMPACT_ATOMS: atom_id res chain seq x y z
N MET A 1 0.92 -3.45 -20.54
CA MET A 1 1.03 -1.98 -20.66
C MET A 1 1.52 -1.43 -19.34
N LEU A 2 2.59 -0.63 -19.35
CA LEU A 2 3.22 -0.12 -18.13
C LEU A 2 2.48 1.13 -17.62
N LYS A 3 2.13 1.14 -16.34
CA LYS A 3 1.53 2.27 -15.62
C LYS A 3 2.64 3.11 -15.00
N VAL A 4 2.77 4.37 -15.40
CA VAL A 4 3.82 5.28 -14.96
C VAL A 4 3.20 6.41 -14.15
N ILE A 5 3.37 6.40 -12.84
CA ILE A 5 2.94 7.52 -11.98
C ILE A 5 4.10 8.51 -11.90
N THR A 6 3.88 9.74 -12.38
CA THR A 6 4.89 10.80 -12.48
C THR A 6 4.45 12.02 -11.70
N THR A 7 5.28 12.49 -10.77
CA THR A 7 5.05 13.78 -10.11
C THR A 7 5.54 14.93 -10.97
N VAL A 8 4.81 16.05 -10.97
CA VAL A 8 5.05 17.17 -11.88
C VAL A 8 5.65 18.37 -11.16
N GLY A 9 6.82 18.80 -11.62
CA GLY A 9 7.55 19.95 -11.09
C GLY A 9 7.39 21.18 -11.98
N THR A 10 8.36 22.09 -11.88
CA THR A 10 8.37 23.38 -12.57
C THR A 10 9.44 23.49 -13.66
N SER A 11 10.17 22.40 -13.93
CA SER A 11 11.32 22.39 -14.84
C SER A 11 11.00 22.89 -16.25
N ILE A 12 9.75 22.69 -16.72
CA ILE A 12 9.29 23.16 -18.02
C ILE A 12 9.38 24.69 -18.16
N PHE A 13 9.08 25.41 -17.07
CA PHE A 13 9.13 26.86 -17.05
C PHE A 13 10.56 27.38 -16.95
N GLU A 14 11.37 26.73 -16.12
CA GLU A 14 12.80 27.06 -15.96
C GLU A 14 13.54 26.87 -17.29
N ASN A 15 13.26 25.78 -18.01
CA ASN A 15 13.87 25.49 -19.30
C ASN A 15 13.39 26.45 -20.39
N CYS A 16 12.11 26.83 -20.38
CA CYS A 16 11.57 27.86 -21.27
C CYS A 16 12.32 29.19 -21.08
N GLN A 17 12.45 29.65 -19.84
CA GLN A 17 13.16 30.90 -19.51
C GLN A 17 14.66 30.85 -19.82
N LYS A 18 15.32 29.70 -19.67
CA LYS A 18 16.74 29.54 -20.03
C LYS A 18 16.97 29.59 -21.55
N SER A 19 15.97 29.20 -22.34
CA SER A 19 16.12 28.99 -23.78
C SER A 19 15.53 30.14 -24.62
N ASP A 20 14.57 30.88 -24.08
CA ASP A 20 13.90 32.00 -24.72
C ASP A 20 14.12 33.28 -23.89
N ASN A 21 14.97 34.17 -24.39
CA ASN A 21 15.34 35.42 -23.72
C ASN A 21 14.15 36.39 -23.57
N ASP A 22 13.13 36.28 -24.43
CA ASP A 22 11.93 37.13 -24.40
C ASP A 22 10.86 36.59 -23.44
N TYR A 23 11.05 35.36 -22.95
CA TYR A 23 10.17 34.72 -21.99
C TYR A 23 10.60 35.04 -20.55
N GLN A 24 9.74 35.76 -19.83
CA GLN A 24 9.87 35.97 -18.39
C GLN A 24 8.66 35.42 -17.66
N ILE A 25 8.87 34.35 -16.88
CA ILE A 25 7.82 33.82 -16.02
C ILE A 25 7.68 34.64 -14.75
N ASN A 26 6.44 34.84 -14.32
CA ASN A 26 6.16 35.52 -13.06
C ASN A 26 6.09 34.50 -11.91
N TRP A 27 7.23 34.19 -11.32
CA TRP A 27 7.37 33.29 -10.16
C TRP A 27 6.47 33.70 -8.97
N ASN A 28 6.34 35.01 -8.72
CA ASN A 28 5.47 35.54 -7.66
C ASN A 28 3.99 35.14 -7.85
N TYR A 29 3.58 34.84 -9.07
CA TYR A 29 2.24 34.37 -9.36
C TYR A 29 2.18 32.84 -9.46
N ILE A 30 3.04 32.21 -10.24
CA ILE A 30 2.93 30.76 -10.47
C ILE A 30 3.23 29.92 -9.22
N ASP A 31 4.00 30.43 -8.26
CA ASP A 31 4.28 29.75 -6.97
C ASP A 31 3.15 29.93 -5.95
N LYS A 32 2.06 30.59 -6.33
CA LYS A 32 0.90 30.77 -5.45
C LYS A 32 0.10 29.46 -5.33
N PRO A 33 -0.65 29.31 -4.22
CA PRO A 33 -1.60 28.20 -4.07
C PRO A 33 -2.60 28.16 -5.22
N LEU A 34 -3.11 26.97 -5.54
CA LEU A 34 -4.07 26.81 -6.63
C LEU A 34 -5.36 27.62 -6.43
N SER A 35 -5.72 27.97 -5.18
CA SER A 35 -6.85 28.84 -4.87
C SER A 35 -6.78 30.23 -5.53
N GLU A 36 -5.61 30.67 -5.96
CA GLU A 36 -5.40 31.94 -6.67
C GLU A 36 -5.37 31.77 -8.21
N TRP A 37 -5.88 30.66 -8.73
CA TRP A 37 -5.93 30.36 -10.17
C TRP A 37 -6.68 31.44 -10.97
N ASP A 38 -5.95 32.12 -11.86
CA ASP A 38 -6.52 33.03 -12.87
C ASP A 38 -6.49 32.38 -14.25
N GLU A 39 -7.66 31.98 -14.74
CA GLU A 39 -7.81 31.28 -16.02
C GLU A 39 -7.23 32.08 -17.20
N ARG A 40 -7.45 33.40 -17.25
CA ARG A 40 -6.98 34.24 -18.36
C ARG A 40 -5.46 34.32 -18.37
N ARG A 41 -4.86 34.48 -17.19
CA ARG A 41 -3.41 34.55 -17.01
C ARG A 41 -2.75 33.22 -17.30
N ASN A 42 -3.28 32.14 -16.75
CA ASN A 42 -2.76 30.78 -16.96
C ASN A 42 -2.86 30.35 -18.41
N ARG A 43 -3.96 30.66 -19.10
CA ARG A 43 -4.08 30.41 -20.54
C ARG A 43 -3.02 31.14 -21.35
N ARG A 44 -2.76 32.42 -21.05
CA ARG A 44 -1.69 33.19 -21.74
C ARG A 44 -0.32 32.58 -21.51
N GLU A 45 -0.05 32.17 -20.27
CA GLU A 45 1.21 31.53 -19.89
C GLU A 45 1.39 30.19 -20.62
N LYS A 46 0.34 29.37 -20.64
CA LYS A 46 0.27 28.10 -21.36
C LYS A 46 0.60 28.26 -22.85
N GLU A 47 -0.01 29.24 -23.51
CA GLU A 47 0.20 29.47 -24.95
C GLU A 47 1.65 29.91 -25.25
N LYS A 48 2.26 30.74 -24.39
CA LYS A 48 3.68 31.11 -24.54
C LYS A 48 4.59 29.88 -24.47
N VAL A 49 4.42 29.06 -23.43
CA VAL A 49 5.23 27.85 -23.25
C VAL A 49 4.99 26.86 -24.38
N LYS A 50 3.76 26.71 -24.86
CA LYS A 50 3.44 25.85 -26.01
C LYS A 50 4.08 26.34 -27.31
N ALA A 51 4.10 27.65 -27.55
CA ALA A 51 4.79 28.24 -28.70
C ALA A 51 6.30 27.95 -28.63
N TRP A 52 6.91 28.11 -27.46
CA TRP A 52 8.32 27.75 -27.22
C TRP A 52 8.57 26.26 -27.49
N ILE A 53 7.75 25.35 -26.92
CA ILE A 53 7.86 23.90 -27.12
C ILE A 53 7.86 23.53 -28.61
N GLY A 54 7.03 24.19 -29.42
CA GLY A 54 6.97 23.95 -30.87
C GLY A 54 8.29 24.22 -31.61
N ASN A 55 9.19 25.01 -31.03
CA ASN A 55 10.51 25.34 -31.59
C ASN A 55 11.64 24.47 -30.99
N VAL A 56 11.36 23.63 -29.99
CA VAL A 56 12.38 22.80 -29.34
C VAL A 56 12.64 21.55 -30.19
N VAL A 57 13.84 21.49 -30.79
CA VAL A 57 14.27 20.32 -31.59
C VAL A 57 14.51 19.10 -30.70
N ASP A 58 15.26 19.27 -29.61
CA ASP A 58 15.55 18.20 -28.66
C ASP A 58 14.51 18.18 -27.53
N ARG A 59 13.52 17.31 -27.69
CA ARG A 59 12.37 17.19 -26.78
C ARG A 59 12.76 16.79 -25.36
N SER A 60 13.93 16.16 -25.17
CA SER A 60 14.45 15.83 -23.85
C SER A 60 14.82 17.06 -23.01
N LYS A 61 14.95 18.24 -23.64
CA LYS A 61 15.25 19.51 -22.97
C LYS A 61 14.01 20.28 -22.53
N ILE A 62 12.81 19.80 -22.85
CA ILE A 62 11.58 20.51 -22.52
C ILE A 62 11.35 20.50 -21.01
N SER A 63 11.32 19.32 -20.40
CA SER A 63 11.16 19.16 -18.95
C SER A 63 11.76 17.82 -18.47
N ALA A 64 12.03 17.73 -17.17
CA ALA A 64 12.51 16.49 -16.54
C ALA A 64 11.49 15.34 -16.71
N GLU A 65 10.21 15.64 -16.63
CA GLU A 65 9.11 14.69 -16.83
C GLU A 65 9.07 14.18 -18.27
N ILE A 66 9.15 15.07 -19.26
CA ILE A 66 9.16 14.68 -20.68
C ILE A 66 10.40 13.84 -21.00
N LYS A 67 11.59 14.28 -20.56
CA LYS A 67 12.84 13.51 -20.73
C LYS A 67 12.71 12.08 -20.21
N SER A 68 12.22 11.94 -18.98
CA SER A 68 12.09 10.64 -18.31
C SER A 68 11.01 9.75 -18.90
N ILE A 69 9.86 10.31 -19.31
CA ILE A 69 8.78 9.55 -19.95
C ILE A 69 9.19 9.05 -21.33
N LEU A 70 9.85 9.90 -22.14
CA LEU A 70 10.39 9.49 -23.44
C LEU A 70 11.40 8.35 -23.26
N LYS A 71 12.27 8.45 -22.24
CA LYS A 71 13.23 7.39 -21.93
C LYS A 71 12.56 6.07 -21.53
N LEU A 72 11.48 6.12 -20.76
CA LEU A 72 10.68 4.94 -20.42
C LEU A 72 10.01 4.31 -21.65
N LYS A 73 9.63 5.12 -22.64
CA LYS A 73 9.00 4.64 -23.89
C LYS A 73 9.99 3.90 -24.77
N GLU A 74 11.26 4.29 -24.79
CA GLU A 74 12.33 3.52 -25.46
C GLU A 74 12.44 2.10 -24.89
N ASP A 75 12.34 1.97 -23.56
CA ASP A 75 12.40 0.68 -22.86
C ASP A 75 11.08 -0.14 -22.96
N ASN A 76 9.95 0.47 -23.37
CA ASN A 76 8.63 -0.14 -23.28
C ASN A 76 7.66 0.31 -24.40
N ASN A 77 7.07 -0.65 -25.12
CA ASN A 77 6.21 -0.37 -26.27
C ASN A 77 4.93 0.43 -25.94
N GLU A 78 4.31 0.24 -24.76
CA GLU A 78 3.06 0.90 -24.37
C GLU A 78 3.09 1.42 -22.93
N LEU A 79 2.75 2.70 -22.77
CA LEU A 79 2.75 3.42 -21.49
C LEU A 79 1.41 4.12 -21.26
N ASP A 80 0.88 3.97 -20.05
CA ASP A 80 -0.15 4.85 -19.50
C ASP A 80 0.51 5.74 -18.44
N VAL A 81 0.52 7.06 -18.68
CA VAL A 81 1.17 8.05 -17.81
C VAL A 81 0.14 8.71 -16.93
N TYR A 82 0.31 8.66 -15.62
CA TYR A 82 -0.54 9.31 -14.61
C TYR A 82 0.25 10.45 -13.99
N LEU A 83 -0.19 11.70 -14.22
CA LEU A 83 0.48 12.87 -13.68
C LEU A 83 -0.11 13.24 -12.32
N LEU A 84 0.74 13.58 -11.34
CA LEU A 84 0.32 14.09 -10.03
C LEU A 84 0.97 15.46 -9.78
N ALA A 85 0.16 16.46 -9.47
CA ALA A 85 0.58 17.84 -9.26
C ALA A 85 0.43 18.26 -7.79
N THR A 86 1.28 19.19 -7.35
CA THR A 86 1.13 19.87 -6.05
C THR A 86 0.03 20.93 -6.11
N ASP A 87 -0.47 21.36 -4.94
CA ASP A 87 -1.52 22.38 -4.78
C ASP A 87 -1.01 23.81 -5.06
N THR A 88 -0.50 24.02 -6.26
CA THR A 88 0.17 25.24 -6.74
C THR A 88 -0.19 25.49 -8.19
N ILE A 89 -0.25 26.76 -8.60
CA ILE A 89 -0.54 27.14 -9.99
C ILE A 89 0.50 26.54 -10.94
N ALA A 90 1.78 26.63 -10.60
CA ALA A 90 2.88 26.14 -11.43
C ALA A 90 2.76 24.64 -11.74
N SER A 91 2.66 23.78 -10.72
CA SER A 91 2.63 22.32 -10.92
C SER A 91 1.39 21.86 -11.71
N ARG A 92 0.20 22.43 -11.43
CA ARG A 92 -1.00 22.13 -12.23
C ARG A 92 -0.83 22.58 -13.68
N LEU A 93 -0.36 23.80 -13.92
CA LEU A 93 -0.20 24.34 -15.26
C LEU A 93 0.84 23.52 -16.06
N ALA A 94 1.95 23.15 -15.43
CA ALA A 94 2.95 22.25 -16.01
C ALA A 94 2.33 20.89 -16.38
N ALA A 95 1.52 20.30 -15.51
CA ALA A 95 0.88 19.01 -15.77
C ALA A 95 -0.07 19.07 -16.98
N GLU A 96 -0.85 20.15 -17.11
CA GLU A 96 -1.69 20.38 -18.28
C GLU A 96 -0.88 20.54 -19.58
N ILE A 97 0.23 21.28 -19.55
CA ILE A 97 1.11 21.46 -20.71
C ILE A 97 1.77 20.14 -21.12
N ILE A 98 2.30 19.40 -20.14
CA ILE A 98 2.96 18.10 -20.36
C ILE A 98 1.97 17.09 -20.94
N LYS A 99 0.74 17.03 -20.39
CA LYS A 99 -0.33 16.18 -20.93
C LYS A 99 -0.60 16.48 -22.40
N GLU A 100 -0.89 17.73 -22.74
CA GLU A 100 -1.19 18.12 -24.12
C GLU A 100 -0.04 17.85 -25.08
N PHE A 101 1.20 17.99 -24.61
CA PHE A 101 2.38 17.68 -25.40
C PHE A 101 2.53 16.18 -25.68
N LEU A 102 2.37 15.33 -24.66
CA LEU A 102 2.54 13.89 -24.78
C LEU A 102 1.37 13.23 -25.53
N GLU A 103 0.14 13.70 -25.37
CA GLU A 103 -1.04 13.16 -26.08
C GLU A 103 -0.95 13.39 -27.60
N LYS A 104 -0.31 14.47 -28.06
CA LYS A 104 -0.01 14.69 -29.50
C LYS A 104 0.96 13.65 -30.07
N ASP A 105 1.64 12.95 -29.19
CA ASP A 105 2.74 12.05 -29.46
C ASP A 105 2.37 10.57 -29.23
N ASP A 106 1.07 10.29 -29.26
CA ASP A 106 0.48 8.96 -29.09
C ASP A 106 0.74 8.33 -27.71
N PHE A 107 0.90 9.16 -26.67
CA PHE A 107 0.87 8.71 -25.28
C PHE A 107 -0.55 8.77 -24.72
N ARG A 108 -0.90 7.78 -23.88
CA ARG A 108 -2.09 7.85 -23.03
C ARG A 108 -1.72 8.54 -21.73
N VAL A 109 -2.23 9.76 -21.53
CA VAL A 109 -1.91 10.56 -20.35
C VAL A 109 -3.18 10.87 -19.54
N TYR A 110 -3.14 10.51 -18.27
CA TYR A 110 -4.21 10.68 -17.31
C TYR A 110 -3.83 11.80 -16.34
N PHE A 111 -4.65 12.85 -16.36
CA PHE A 111 -4.60 13.96 -15.40
C PHE A 111 -5.99 14.60 -15.38
N ASP A 112 -6.66 14.48 -14.24
CA ASP A 112 -7.87 15.21 -13.88
C ASP A 112 -7.53 16.16 -12.72
N PRO A 113 -7.50 17.49 -12.96
CA PRO A 113 -7.15 18.46 -11.93
C PRO A 113 -7.99 18.36 -10.64
N SER A 114 -9.19 17.77 -10.70
CA SER A 114 -10.07 17.59 -9.55
C SER A 114 -9.57 16.56 -8.54
N TYR A 115 -8.75 15.60 -8.99
CA TYR A 115 -8.24 14.48 -8.19
C TYR A 115 -6.72 14.42 -8.15
N ASP A 116 -6.06 14.83 -9.23
CA ASP A 116 -4.64 14.64 -9.45
C ASP A 116 -3.81 15.88 -9.10
N VAL A 117 -4.46 17.00 -8.77
CA VAL A 117 -3.84 18.05 -7.95
C VAL A 117 -4.05 17.67 -6.48
N ILE A 118 -2.96 17.34 -5.81
CA ILE A 118 -3.01 16.90 -4.43
C ILE A 118 -3.22 18.09 -3.51
N LYS A 119 -4.47 18.29 -3.07
CA LYS A 119 -4.87 19.35 -2.14
C LYS A 119 -3.94 19.44 -0.93
N ASP A 120 -3.59 20.65 -0.53
CA ASP A 120 -2.67 20.96 0.58
C ASP A 120 -1.24 20.48 0.43
N LEU A 121 -0.88 19.75 -0.65
CA LEU A 121 0.50 19.37 -0.91
C LEU A 121 1.26 20.58 -1.44
N GLN A 122 1.97 21.27 -0.54
CA GLN A 122 2.76 22.46 -0.81
C GLN A 122 3.94 22.55 0.18
N ILE A 123 4.82 23.55 0.02
CA ILE A 123 6.11 23.61 0.74
C ILE A 123 6.27 24.83 1.67
N LYS A 124 5.29 25.73 1.67
CA LYS A 124 5.31 27.00 2.39
C LYS A 124 4.72 26.89 3.80
N ASP A 125 3.96 25.83 4.09
CA ASP A 125 3.25 25.59 5.33
C ASP A 125 3.34 24.11 5.71
N LEU A 126 3.93 23.82 6.86
CA LEU A 126 4.16 22.46 7.34
C LEU A 126 2.87 21.70 7.65
N ASP A 127 1.88 22.37 8.26
CA ASP A 127 0.60 21.75 8.62
C ASP A 127 -0.20 21.36 7.38
N ARG A 128 -0.15 22.20 6.34
CA ARG A 128 -0.73 21.88 5.02
C ARG A 128 0.05 20.74 4.37
N PHE A 129 1.39 20.79 4.35
CA PHE A 129 2.20 19.71 3.80
C PHE A 129 1.88 18.35 4.44
N GLU A 130 1.71 18.28 5.77
CA GLU A 130 1.35 17.04 6.46
C GLU A 130 -0.02 16.48 6.01
N LYS A 131 -1.01 17.35 5.78
CA LYS A 131 -2.30 16.96 5.19
C LYS A 131 -2.15 16.54 3.73
N GLY A 132 -1.40 17.32 2.95
CA GLY A 132 -1.13 17.05 1.54
C GLY A 132 -0.40 15.73 1.31
N LYS A 133 0.55 15.38 2.19
CA LYS A 133 1.21 14.08 2.22
C LYS A 133 0.20 12.95 2.38
N ASN A 134 -0.75 13.08 3.32
CA ASN A 134 -1.80 12.08 3.48
C ASN A 134 -2.69 11.98 2.23
N ASN A 135 -3.07 13.11 1.63
CA ASN A 135 -3.83 13.12 0.38
C ASN A 135 -3.07 12.47 -0.78
N LEU A 136 -1.74 12.65 -0.85
CA LEU A 136 -0.88 11.99 -1.85
C LEU A 136 -0.89 10.47 -1.68
N ILE A 137 -0.75 9.99 -0.44
CA ILE A 137 -0.76 8.55 -0.13
C ILE A 137 -2.12 7.94 -0.49
N ASP A 138 -3.22 8.60 -0.11
CA ASP A 138 -4.58 8.15 -0.43
C ASP A 138 -4.77 8.08 -1.96
N ARG A 139 -4.38 9.13 -2.71
CA ARG A 139 -4.50 9.16 -4.17
C ARG A 139 -3.67 8.08 -4.88
N ILE A 140 -2.43 7.86 -4.43
CA ILE A 140 -1.58 6.78 -4.95
C ILE A 140 -2.21 5.42 -4.68
N SER A 141 -2.76 5.19 -3.49
CA SER A 141 -3.44 3.94 -3.17
C SER A 141 -4.65 3.71 -4.06
N GLU A 142 -5.46 4.74 -4.34
CA GLU A 142 -6.60 4.67 -5.26
C GLU A 142 -6.17 4.31 -6.69
N LEU A 143 -5.13 4.97 -7.21
CA LEU A 143 -4.59 4.68 -8.54
C LEU A 143 -4.13 3.22 -8.64
N ILE A 144 -3.32 2.77 -7.68
CA ILE A 144 -2.82 1.38 -7.65
C ILE A 144 -3.98 0.38 -7.57
N ASP A 145 -5.00 0.65 -6.76
CA ASP A 145 -6.17 -0.23 -6.68
C ASP A 145 -6.95 -0.28 -7.98
N GLY A 146 -7.11 0.87 -8.64
CA GLY A 146 -7.79 0.98 -9.94
C GLY A 146 -7.03 0.31 -11.09
N PHE A 147 -5.73 0.07 -10.96
CA PHE A 147 -4.96 -0.63 -12.00
C PHE A 147 -5.16 -2.14 -12.01
N VAL A 148 -5.70 -2.71 -10.93
CA VAL A 148 -5.70 -4.15 -10.71
C VAL A 148 -7.12 -4.67 -10.58
N GLU A 149 -7.59 -5.37 -11.61
CA GLU A 149 -8.94 -5.96 -11.65
C GLU A 149 -9.06 -7.23 -10.80
N ASP A 150 -7.98 -8.02 -10.69
CA ASP A 150 -7.98 -9.28 -9.95
C ASP A 150 -8.06 -9.02 -8.43
N LYS A 151 -8.81 -9.85 -7.72
CA LYS A 151 -8.98 -9.79 -6.26
C LYS A 151 -8.02 -10.72 -5.50
N GLU A 152 -7.28 -11.57 -6.21
CA GLU A 152 -6.30 -12.48 -5.62
C GLU A 152 -4.96 -11.78 -5.35
N ASP A 153 -4.59 -11.66 -4.07
CA ASP A 153 -3.48 -10.83 -3.59
C ASP A 153 -2.14 -11.10 -4.28
N ASP A 154 -1.76 -12.37 -4.49
CA ASP A 154 -0.50 -12.71 -5.15
C ASP A 154 -0.43 -12.24 -6.60
N LYS A 155 -1.55 -12.34 -7.33
CA LYS A 155 -1.65 -11.82 -8.69
C LYS A 155 -1.64 -10.29 -8.69
N ARG A 156 -2.33 -9.66 -7.72
CA ARG A 156 -2.29 -8.19 -7.55
C ARG A 156 -0.87 -7.70 -7.37
N ARG A 157 -0.11 -8.29 -6.43
CA ARG A 157 1.29 -7.94 -6.16
C ARG A 157 2.15 -8.11 -7.40
N ARG A 158 2.02 -9.26 -8.07
CA ARG A 158 2.79 -9.57 -9.27
C ARG A 158 2.52 -8.54 -10.37
N PHE A 159 1.25 -8.19 -10.60
CA PHE A 159 0.88 -7.16 -11.56
C PHE A 159 1.54 -5.82 -11.22
N ILE A 160 1.40 -5.35 -9.97
CA ILE A 160 1.97 -4.07 -9.52
C ILE A 160 3.49 -4.06 -9.73
N ARG A 161 4.15 -5.13 -9.29
CA ARG A 161 5.59 -5.37 -9.43
C ARG A 161 6.09 -5.29 -10.87
N GLU A 162 5.35 -5.89 -11.80
CA GLU A 162 5.77 -6.01 -13.21
C GLU A 162 5.35 -4.78 -14.03
N ASN A 163 4.21 -4.17 -13.70
CA ASN A 163 3.53 -3.22 -14.59
C ASN A 163 3.35 -1.81 -14.00
N VAL A 164 3.85 -1.50 -12.80
CA VAL A 164 3.78 -0.15 -12.23
C VAL A 164 5.18 0.39 -11.95
N VAL A 165 5.39 1.67 -12.30
CA VAL A 165 6.62 2.42 -12.05
C VAL A 165 6.28 3.79 -11.47
N PHE A 166 7.02 4.22 -10.45
CA PHE A 166 7.04 5.61 -10.02
C PHE A 166 8.21 6.32 -10.70
N ASN A 167 7.89 7.33 -11.51
CA ASN A 167 8.87 8.22 -12.08
C ASN A 167 9.08 9.42 -11.15
N ILE A 168 10.23 9.43 -10.50
CA ILE A 168 10.63 10.45 -9.51
C ILE A 168 11.68 11.43 -10.06
N THR A 169 11.86 11.45 -11.39
CA THR A 169 12.81 12.36 -12.06
C THR A 169 12.38 13.82 -11.92
N GLY A 170 11.10 14.09 -12.15
CA GLY A 170 10.48 15.40 -12.00
C GLY A 170 9.62 15.50 -10.75
N GLY A 171 9.06 16.68 -10.51
CA GLY A 171 8.24 16.93 -9.32
C GLY A 171 9.00 17.50 -8.13
N TYR A 172 8.25 17.72 -7.07
CA TYR A 172 8.77 18.31 -5.85
C TYR A 172 9.71 17.33 -5.11
N LYS A 173 10.98 17.73 -4.91
CA LYS A 173 11.99 16.87 -4.27
C LYS A 173 11.62 16.43 -2.85
N GLY A 174 10.83 17.23 -2.12
CA GLY A 174 10.42 16.89 -0.75
C GLY A 174 9.44 15.72 -0.62
N ILE A 175 8.79 15.27 -1.69
CA ILE A 175 7.94 14.07 -1.67
C ILE A 175 8.67 12.78 -2.08
N ILE A 176 9.88 12.88 -2.63
CA ILE A 176 10.67 11.71 -3.05
C ILE A 176 10.86 10.70 -1.90
N PRO A 177 11.16 11.09 -0.64
CA PRO A 177 11.27 10.13 0.46
C PRO A 177 9.96 9.34 0.69
N ILE A 178 8.81 10.01 0.60
CA ILE A 178 7.49 9.39 0.75
C ILE A 178 7.25 8.40 -0.39
N LEU A 179 7.47 8.82 -1.64
CA LEU A 179 7.34 7.94 -2.82
C LEU A 179 8.28 6.74 -2.76
N THR A 180 9.48 6.93 -2.20
CA THR A 180 10.46 5.84 -2.02
C THR A 180 9.94 4.80 -1.05
N ILE A 181 9.40 5.22 0.10
CA ILE A 181 8.79 4.30 1.09
C ILE A 181 7.59 3.57 0.46
N LEU A 182 6.70 4.31 -0.19
CA LEU A 182 5.54 3.72 -0.87
C LEU A 182 5.97 2.71 -1.94
N ALA A 183 7.00 3.02 -2.72
CA ALA A 183 7.50 2.10 -3.73
C ALA A 183 8.01 0.79 -3.13
N GLN A 184 8.69 0.84 -1.98
CA GLN A 184 9.12 -0.38 -1.29
C GLN A 184 7.92 -1.16 -0.74
N LEU A 185 6.95 -0.49 -0.11
CA LEU A 185 5.75 -1.13 0.45
C LEU A 185 4.87 -1.80 -0.62
N TYR A 186 4.67 -1.15 -1.76
CA TYR A 186 3.89 -1.68 -2.89
C TYR A 186 4.73 -2.55 -3.84
N GLU A 187 6.02 -2.71 -3.57
CA GLU A 187 6.98 -3.39 -4.44
C GLU A 187 7.05 -2.82 -5.88
N ILE A 188 6.85 -1.51 -6.00
CA ILE A 188 6.93 -0.74 -7.24
C ILE A 188 8.38 -0.36 -7.51
N ARG A 189 8.76 -0.35 -8.79
CA ARG A 189 10.09 0.11 -9.22
C ARG A 189 10.13 1.65 -9.25
N LEU A 190 11.20 2.24 -8.74
CA LEU A 190 11.48 3.66 -8.90
C LEU A 190 12.30 3.89 -10.16
N PHE A 191 11.94 4.90 -10.94
CA PHE A 191 12.65 5.36 -12.12
C PHE A 191 13.07 6.81 -11.93
N TYR A 192 14.36 7.07 -12.13
CA TYR A 192 14.97 8.39 -12.02
C TYR A 192 16.00 8.58 -13.13
N VAL A 193 15.91 9.64 -13.91
CA VAL A 193 16.97 10.03 -14.86
C VAL A 193 17.91 11.00 -14.18
N PHE A 194 19.20 10.66 -14.15
CA PHE A 194 20.20 11.51 -13.51
C PHE A 194 20.40 12.80 -14.32
N GLU A 195 20.35 13.96 -13.64
CA GLU A 195 20.13 15.30 -14.24
C GLU A 195 21.11 15.65 -15.39
N ASP A 196 22.33 15.10 -15.38
CA ASP A 196 23.39 15.35 -16.39
C ASP A 196 23.78 14.14 -17.25
N SER A 197 23.02 13.04 -17.19
CA SER A 197 23.25 11.86 -18.06
C SER A 197 21.97 11.44 -18.77
N ASN A 198 22.09 10.49 -19.70
CA ASN A 198 20.96 9.73 -20.23
C ASN A 198 20.74 8.41 -19.48
N ASP A 199 21.42 8.23 -18.35
CA ASP A 199 21.34 7.02 -17.56
C ASP A 199 20.14 7.07 -16.62
N ALA A 200 19.36 5.99 -16.68
CA ALA A 200 18.24 5.77 -15.78
C ALA A 200 18.70 4.95 -14.58
N ILE A 201 18.52 5.51 -13.39
CA ILE A 201 18.71 4.78 -12.13
C ILE A 201 17.41 4.03 -11.85
N LYS A 202 17.51 2.70 -11.86
CA LYS A 202 16.45 1.79 -11.39
C LYS A 202 16.81 1.37 -9.97
N ILE A 203 16.11 1.92 -8.98
CA ILE A 203 16.37 1.56 -7.58
C ILE A 203 15.80 0.16 -7.33
N PRO A 204 16.61 -0.83 -6.92
CA PRO A 204 16.13 -2.18 -6.67
C PRO A 204 15.19 -2.20 -5.47
N ARG A 205 14.39 -3.25 -5.41
CA ARG A 205 13.51 -3.50 -4.27
C ARG A 205 14.29 -4.21 -3.19
N ILE A 206 14.14 -3.72 -1.97
CA ILE A 206 14.70 -4.33 -0.77
C ILE A 206 13.52 -5.02 -0.06
N PRO A 207 13.70 -6.21 0.54
CA PRO A 207 12.64 -6.89 1.28
C PRO A 207 12.33 -6.16 2.60
N ILE A 208 11.85 -4.92 2.52
CA ILE A 208 11.35 -4.14 3.64
C ILE A 208 9.94 -4.63 3.94
N ASN A 209 9.72 -5.06 5.16
CA ASN A 209 8.41 -5.49 5.63
C ASN A 209 8.18 -4.93 7.04
N PHE A 210 6.94 -4.93 7.49
CA PHE A 210 6.63 -4.56 8.86
C PHE A 210 7.17 -5.61 9.83
N ASP A 211 7.62 -5.15 11.00
CA ASP A 211 7.96 -6.05 12.10
C ASP A 211 6.72 -6.86 12.51
N PRO A 212 6.75 -8.19 12.52
CA PRO A 212 5.56 -9.01 12.69
C PRO A 212 4.90 -8.85 14.07
N PHE A 213 5.71 -8.65 15.11
CA PHE A 213 5.24 -8.48 16.48
C PHE A 213 4.63 -7.08 16.66
N LEU A 214 5.24 -6.02 16.15
CA LEU A 214 4.61 -4.71 16.16
C LEU A 214 3.35 -4.69 15.31
N THR A 215 3.35 -5.43 14.20
CA THR A 215 2.25 -5.46 13.23
C THR A 215 0.93 -5.90 13.85
N GLU A 216 0.87 -7.06 14.51
CA GLU A 216 -0.41 -7.56 15.03
C GLU A 216 -1.01 -6.61 16.08
N ALA A 217 -0.18 -6.04 16.97
CA ALA A 217 -0.63 -5.18 18.05
C ALA A 217 -1.22 -3.88 17.50
N LEU A 218 -0.50 -3.23 16.60
CA LEU A 218 -0.93 -1.97 15.97
C LEU A 218 -2.12 -2.20 15.03
N TYR A 219 -2.15 -3.33 14.32
CA TYR A 219 -3.25 -3.70 13.43
C TYR A 219 -4.56 -3.87 14.20
N VAL A 220 -4.56 -4.56 15.36
CA VAL A 220 -5.77 -4.75 16.16
C VAL A 220 -6.33 -3.41 16.64
N ASP A 221 -5.48 -2.50 17.11
CA ASP A 221 -5.91 -1.18 17.55
C ASP A 221 -6.55 -0.36 16.41
N ILE A 222 -5.93 -0.36 15.23
CA ILE A 222 -6.48 0.31 14.04
C ILE A 222 -7.78 -0.38 13.60
N TYR A 223 -7.84 -1.71 13.62
CA TYR A 223 -9.06 -2.46 13.32
C TYR A 223 -10.22 -2.03 14.22
N LEU A 224 -9.99 -2.00 15.55
CA LEU A 224 -11.00 -1.61 16.53
C LEU A 224 -11.47 -0.18 16.30
N LYS A 225 -10.56 0.77 16.04
CA LYS A 225 -10.90 2.16 15.71
C LYS A 225 -11.73 2.29 14.42
N LYS A 226 -11.50 1.45 13.41
CA LYS A 226 -12.34 1.42 12.20
C LYS A 226 -13.75 0.87 12.46
N GLN A 227 -13.89 -0.05 13.42
CA GLN A 227 -15.19 -0.61 13.79
C GLN A 227 -15.99 0.31 14.72
N ASP A 228 -15.29 1.06 15.56
CA ASP A 228 -15.86 2.00 16.52
C ASP A 228 -15.03 3.30 16.49
N PRO A 229 -15.52 4.36 15.83
CA PRO A 229 -14.86 5.67 15.84
C PRO A 229 -14.62 6.23 17.25
N GLY A 230 -15.40 5.81 18.25
CA GLY A 230 -15.23 6.18 19.66
C GLY A 230 -14.14 5.41 20.40
N TYR A 231 -13.54 4.39 19.78
CA TYR A 231 -12.49 3.57 20.38
C TYR A 231 -11.30 4.44 20.82
N LYS A 232 -10.89 4.25 22.08
CA LYS A 232 -9.70 4.88 22.67
C LYS A 232 -8.57 3.85 22.68
N PHE A 233 -7.48 4.18 21.98
CA PHE A 233 -6.25 3.39 22.00
C PHE A 233 -5.74 3.24 23.43
N LYS A 234 -5.69 2.01 23.93
CA LYS A 234 -5.29 1.72 25.32
C LYS A 234 -3.78 1.60 25.48
N ASN A 235 -3.15 0.80 24.63
CA ASN A 235 -1.77 0.35 24.86
C ASN A 235 -0.76 0.89 23.83
N ASN A 236 -1.17 1.09 22.56
CA ASN A 236 -0.23 1.46 21.51
C ASN A 236 -0.41 2.89 20.96
N LYS A 237 -1.13 3.76 21.66
CA LYS A 237 -1.42 5.12 21.17
C LYS A 237 -0.14 5.88 20.78
N ASP A 238 0.85 5.86 21.66
CA ASP A 238 2.09 6.62 21.44
C ASP A 238 2.88 6.05 20.27
N LYS A 239 2.97 4.72 20.14
CA LYS A 239 3.60 4.04 18.99
C LYS A 239 2.86 4.31 17.68
N LEU A 240 1.52 4.25 17.69
CA LEU A 240 0.70 4.57 16.52
C LEU A 240 0.94 6.01 16.05
N LYS A 241 1.12 6.94 16.99
CA LYS A 241 1.43 8.34 16.69
C LYS A 241 2.87 8.53 16.22
N GLU A 242 3.83 7.85 16.86
CA GLU A 242 5.25 7.85 16.48
C GLU A 242 5.45 7.36 15.04
N PHE A 243 4.78 6.27 14.65
CA PHE A 243 4.81 5.76 13.28
C PHE A 243 3.91 6.53 12.30
N GLY A 244 3.21 7.56 12.79
CA GLY A 244 2.33 8.39 11.96
C GLY A 244 1.11 7.64 11.41
N PHE A 245 0.68 6.55 12.04
CA PHE A 245 -0.55 5.80 11.68
C PHE A 245 -1.81 6.46 12.20
N ILE A 246 -1.67 7.29 13.25
CA ILE A 246 -2.72 8.18 13.73
C ILE A 246 -2.19 9.61 13.86
N ASP A 247 -3.10 10.57 13.75
CA ASP A 247 -2.78 11.99 13.89
C ASP A 247 -2.87 12.47 15.36
N LYS A 248 -2.71 13.78 15.56
CA LYS A 248 -2.82 14.41 16.89
C LYS A 248 -4.20 14.26 17.53
N ASN A 249 -5.25 14.08 16.73
CA ASN A 249 -6.62 13.86 17.16
C ASN A 249 -6.95 12.38 17.37
N SER A 250 -5.97 11.48 17.14
CA SER A 250 -6.15 10.03 17.19
C SER A 250 -7.02 9.49 16.05
N ASP A 251 -7.09 10.21 14.92
CA ASP A 251 -7.73 9.74 13.69
C ASP A 251 -6.71 8.99 12.83
N ILE A 252 -7.18 7.96 12.12
CA ILE A 252 -6.31 7.11 11.29
C ILE A 252 -5.85 7.91 10.07
N THR A 253 -4.53 8.05 9.90
CA THR A 253 -3.91 8.75 8.77
C THR A 253 -3.95 7.90 7.49
N ALA A 254 -3.59 8.49 6.34
CA ALA A 254 -3.46 7.73 5.10
C ALA A 254 -2.41 6.61 5.22
N LEU A 255 -1.30 6.88 5.92
CA LEU A 255 -0.28 5.86 6.21
C LEU A 255 -0.83 4.75 7.12
N GLY A 256 -1.67 5.08 8.12
CA GLY A 256 -2.33 4.08 8.97
C GLY A 256 -3.34 3.22 8.19
N LYS A 257 -4.10 3.81 7.26
CA LYS A 257 -4.96 3.06 6.34
C LYS A 257 -4.14 2.14 5.44
N LEU A 258 -3.02 2.64 4.91
CA LEU A 258 -2.10 1.87 4.09
C LEU A 258 -1.50 0.70 4.87
N PHE A 259 -1.00 0.94 6.08
CA PHE A 259 -0.53 -0.12 6.98
C PHE A 259 -1.61 -1.18 7.20
N TYR A 260 -2.82 -0.78 7.58
CA TYR A 260 -3.94 -1.71 7.79
C TYR A 260 -4.22 -2.56 6.54
N LYS A 261 -4.19 -1.93 5.35
CA LYS A 261 -4.34 -2.62 4.07
C LYS A 261 -3.16 -3.55 3.79
N MET A 262 -1.94 -3.14 4.05
CA MET A 262 -0.73 -3.94 3.81
C MET A 262 -0.68 -5.18 4.68
N VAL A 263 -1.02 -5.05 5.95
CA VAL A 263 -1.13 -6.18 6.88
C VAL A 263 -2.27 -7.11 6.46
N TYR A 264 -3.36 -6.55 5.92
CA TYR A 264 -4.50 -7.34 5.47
C TYR A 264 -4.21 -8.13 4.18
N THR A 265 -3.65 -7.46 3.18
CA THR A 265 -3.56 -7.91 1.79
C THR A 265 -2.19 -8.49 1.45
N TYR A 266 -1.14 -8.09 2.17
CA TYR A 266 0.24 -8.27 1.71
C TYR A 266 1.18 -8.90 2.73
N ASN A 267 0.69 -9.51 3.82
CA ASN A 267 1.57 -10.18 4.79
C ASN A 267 2.40 -11.29 4.09
N PRO A 268 3.70 -11.08 3.81
CA PRO A 268 4.54 -12.01 3.05
C PRO A 268 5.11 -13.13 3.92
N LEU A 269 5.11 -12.93 5.23
CA LEU A 269 5.30 -14.00 6.17
C LEU A 269 4.01 -14.80 6.13
N SER A 270 4.14 -16.13 6.05
CA SER A 270 2.99 -17.04 6.20
C SER A 270 2.03 -16.44 7.24
N PRO A 271 0.70 -16.38 6.97
CA PRO A 271 -0.30 -15.96 7.95
C PRO A 271 -0.12 -16.60 9.35
N ASN A 272 0.70 -17.65 9.41
CA ASN A 272 0.98 -18.50 10.53
C ASN A 272 2.36 -18.29 11.18
N VAL A 273 3.23 -17.32 10.85
CA VAL A 273 4.54 -17.23 11.55
C VAL A 273 4.38 -17.09 13.07
N LEU A 274 3.49 -16.18 13.48
CA LEU A 274 3.14 -16.07 14.89
C LEU A 274 2.33 -17.28 15.38
N GLY A 275 1.53 -17.90 14.50
CA GLY A 275 0.82 -19.15 14.80
C GLY A 275 1.80 -20.28 15.16
N HIS A 276 2.81 -20.50 14.33
CA HIS A 276 3.89 -21.45 14.56
C HIS A 276 4.69 -21.13 15.82
N PHE A 277 4.95 -19.85 16.11
CA PHE A 277 5.59 -19.46 17.37
C PHE A 277 4.72 -19.82 18.58
N VAL A 278 3.41 -19.58 18.51
CA VAL A 278 2.47 -19.93 19.58
C VAL A 278 2.30 -21.44 19.71
N GLU A 279 2.21 -22.18 18.60
CA GLU A 279 2.24 -23.64 18.60
C GLU A 279 3.51 -24.17 19.24
N TYR A 280 4.68 -23.57 18.95
CA TYR A 280 5.93 -23.90 19.62
C TYR A 280 5.89 -23.61 21.13
N LYS A 281 5.29 -22.49 21.57
CA LYS A 281 5.09 -22.21 23.00
C LYS A 281 4.15 -23.19 23.67
N ILE A 282 3.13 -23.67 22.96
CA ILE A 282 2.24 -24.74 23.44
C ILE A 282 3.01 -26.06 23.54
N LEU A 283 3.87 -26.39 22.57
CA LEU A 283 4.77 -27.55 22.65
C LEU A 283 5.67 -27.47 23.88
N GLU A 284 6.33 -26.34 24.12
CA GLU A 284 7.17 -26.13 25.31
C GLU A 284 6.37 -26.32 26.61
N PHE A 285 5.15 -25.76 26.67
CA PHE A 285 4.25 -25.96 27.80
C PHE A 285 3.89 -27.44 28.01
N LEU A 286 3.48 -28.15 26.96
CA LEU A 286 3.12 -29.57 27.03
C LEU A 286 4.29 -30.43 27.52
N TYR A 287 5.49 -30.19 26.98
CA TYR A 287 6.70 -30.90 27.43
C TYR A 287 7.05 -30.59 28.88
N GLY A 288 6.92 -29.33 29.31
CA GLY A 288 7.13 -28.91 30.70
C GLY A 288 6.17 -29.56 31.68
N GLU A 289 4.92 -29.74 31.29
CA GLU A 289 3.88 -30.46 32.06
C GLU A 289 4.00 -31.99 31.96
N GLY A 290 5.02 -32.51 31.26
CA GLY A 290 5.22 -33.95 31.08
C GLY A 290 4.23 -34.63 30.12
N ARG A 291 3.40 -33.87 29.39
CA ARG A 291 2.50 -34.40 28.35
C ARG A 291 3.28 -34.64 27.06
N ARG A 292 3.56 -35.91 26.75
CA ARG A 292 4.34 -36.32 25.56
C ARG A 292 3.54 -37.09 24.51
N ASP A 293 2.38 -37.60 24.89
CA ASP A 293 1.52 -38.42 24.02
C ASP A 293 0.57 -37.54 23.19
N PHE A 294 1.12 -36.86 22.17
CA PHE A 294 0.34 -36.09 21.21
C PHE A 294 0.95 -36.15 19.81
N LYS A 295 0.15 -35.79 18.82
CA LYS A 295 0.58 -35.58 17.43
C LYS A 295 0.36 -34.11 17.06
N HIS A 296 1.37 -33.47 16.48
CA HIS A 296 1.28 -32.09 15.97
C HIS A 296 1.21 -32.10 14.44
N SER A 297 0.50 -31.14 13.84
CA SER A 297 0.19 -31.07 12.39
C SER A 297 -0.33 -32.42 11.84
N TYR A 298 -1.30 -32.99 12.53
CA TYR A 298 -1.81 -34.32 12.22
C TYR A 298 -2.73 -34.30 10.99
N GLN A 299 -2.33 -35.02 9.95
CA GLN A 299 -3.14 -35.19 8.74
C GLN A 299 -4.16 -36.32 8.90
N TYR A 300 -5.44 -35.96 9.03
CA TYR A 300 -6.56 -36.88 9.07
C TYR A 300 -7.18 -37.07 7.68
N ILE A 301 -7.23 -38.32 7.23
CA ILE A 301 -7.92 -38.71 5.99
C ILE A 301 -9.38 -39.02 6.34
N TYR A 302 -10.32 -38.47 5.55
CA TYR A 302 -11.75 -38.68 5.74
C TYR A 302 -12.12 -40.17 5.78
N ARG A 303 -13.09 -40.51 6.64
CA ARG A 303 -13.63 -41.87 6.76
C ARG A 303 -14.14 -42.46 5.44
N ASP A 304 -14.54 -41.62 4.49
CA ASP A 304 -15.18 -42.02 3.23
C ASP A 304 -14.22 -42.52 2.14
N GLY A 305 -12.92 -42.63 2.41
CA GLY A 305 -11.96 -43.31 1.54
C GLY A 305 -11.65 -42.63 0.19
N ASP A 306 -12.19 -41.45 -0.07
CA ASP A 306 -11.93 -40.68 -1.29
C ASP A 306 -10.49 -40.14 -1.32
N LYS A 307 -9.62 -40.84 -2.07
CA LYS A 307 -8.19 -40.57 -2.19
C LYS A 307 -7.86 -39.25 -2.91
N HIS A 308 -8.86 -38.57 -3.48
CA HIS A 308 -8.69 -37.30 -4.19
C HIS A 308 -8.97 -36.08 -3.30
N LYS A 309 -9.49 -36.24 -2.08
CA LYS A 309 -9.66 -35.13 -1.13
C LYS A 309 -8.36 -34.85 -0.39
N LYS A 310 -7.94 -33.58 -0.36
CA LYS A 310 -6.82 -33.12 0.48
C LYS A 310 -7.07 -33.54 1.94
N PRO A 311 -6.06 -34.14 2.62
CA PRO A 311 -6.17 -34.49 4.02
C PRO A 311 -6.46 -33.25 4.87
N MET A 312 -7.19 -33.47 5.96
CA MET A 312 -7.51 -32.42 6.92
C MET A 312 -6.39 -32.30 7.93
N GLU A 313 -5.83 -31.13 8.11
CA GLU A 313 -4.80 -30.88 9.12
C GLU A 313 -5.45 -30.48 10.45
N LEU A 314 -4.97 -31.07 11.53
CA LEU A 314 -5.33 -30.74 12.92
C LEU A 314 -4.05 -30.33 13.66
N ASP A 315 -4.09 -29.21 14.38
CA ASP A 315 -2.87 -28.65 14.99
C ASP A 315 -2.30 -29.59 16.08
N PHE A 316 -3.10 -29.98 17.09
CA PHE A 316 -2.69 -30.98 18.09
C PHE A 316 -3.77 -32.04 18.31
N VAL A 317 -3.36 -33.31 18.36
CA VAL A 317 -4.23 -34.45 18.64
C VAL A 317 -3.66 -35.26 19.81
N PHE A 318 -4.44 -35.37 20.89
CA PHE A 318 -4.13 -36.16 22.07
C PHE A 318 -4.99 -37.42 22.08
N ASP A 319 -4.37 -38.58 22.31
CA ASP A 319 -5.09 -39.83 22.49
C ASP A 319 -5.48 -39.97 23.97
N ILE A 320 -6.78 -39.87 24.27
CA ILE A 320 -7.30 -39.93 25.65
C ILE A 320 -7.48 -41.40 26.07
N SER A 321 -7.97 -42.23 25.16
CA SER A 321 -8.19 -43.67 25.32
C SER A 321 -8.39 -44.30 23.93
N LYS A 322 -8.32 -45.63 23.78
CA LYS A 322 -8.53 -46.30 22.48
C LYS A 322 -9.80 -45.77 21.80
N ASP A 323 -9.59 -44.98 20.74
CA ASP A 323 -10.62 -44.33 19.90
C ASP A 323 -11.28 -43.04 20.44
N GLU A 324 -10.69 -42.41 21.46
CA GLU A 324 -11.12 -41.10 21.98
C GLU A 324 -10.03 -40.05 21.87
N TRP A 325 -10.28 -39.01 21.09
CA TRP A 325 -9.33 -37.94 20.82
C TRP A 325 -9.75 -36.63 21.47
N GLU A 326 -8.77 -35.91 21.98
CA GLU A 326 -8.86 -34.48 22.27
C GLU A 326 -8.05 -33.73 21.21
N VAL A 327 -8.68 -32.75 20.56
CA VAL A 327 -8.06 -31.96 19.51
C VAL A 327 -7.94 -30.52 19.98
N TRP A 328 -6.76 -29.92 19.86
CA TRP A 328 -6.56 -28.50 20.10
C TRP A 328 -6.25 -27.82 18.77
N GLU A 329 -7.00 -26.78 18.43
CA GLU A 329 -6.76 -25.88 17.31
C GLU A 329 -6.24 -24.55 17.81
N VAL A 330 -5.17 -24.05 17.20
CA VAL A 330 -4.56 -22.76 17.49
C VAL A 330 -4.97 -21.78 16.41
N LYS A 331 -5.61 -20.68 16.80
CA LYS A 331 -6.05 -19.65 15.86
C LYS A 331 -5.74 -18.25 16.38
N PRO A 332 -5.23 -17.33 15.54
CA PRO A 332 -5.06 -15.94 15.95
C PRO A 332 -6.42 -15.31 16.22
N MET A 333 -6.50 -14.46 17.24
CA MET A 333 -7.70 -13.70 17.59
C MET A 333 -8.21 -12.89 16.40
N GLY A 334 -7.31 -12.38 15.55
CA GLY A 334 -7.66 -11.65 14.34
C GLY A 334 -8.58 -12.40 13.37
N MET A 335 -8.54 -13.74 13.35
CA MET A 335 -9.45 -14.57 12.51
C MET A 335 -10.91 -14.44 12.92
N PHE A 336 -11.18 -14.19 14.20
CA PHE A 336 -12.54 -14.09 14.73
C PHE A 336 -13.13 -12.69 14.62
N LEU A 337 -12.26 -11.68 14.50
CA LEU A 337 -12.70 -10.28 14.48
C LEU A 337 -13.53 -9.94 13.24
N ARG A 338 -13.25 -10.57 12.09
CA ARG A 338 -13.95 -10.29 10.82
C ARG A 338 -14.99 -11.37 10.48
N PRO A 339 -16.21 -11.01 10.04
CA PRO A 339 -17.25 -11.97 9.72
C PRO A 339 -16.84 -13.03 8.69
N GLU A 340 -16.15 -12.64 7.61
CA GLU A 340 -15.75 -13.58 6.54
C GLU A 340 -14.76 -14.64 7.04
N ASN A 341 -13.72 -14.22 7.76
CA ASN A 341 -12.73 -15.12 8.34
C ASN A 341 -13.35 -15.99 9.43
N ARG A 342 -14.17 -15.38 10.30
CA ARG A 342 -14.91 -16.10 11.34
C ARG A 342 -15.80 -17.18 10.74
N ASN A 343 -16.52 -16.89 9.66
CA ASN A 343 -17.37 -17.86 8.98
C ASN A 343 -16.54 -19.01 8.37
N LYS A 344 -15.36 -18.71 7.80
CA LYS A 344 -14.43 -19.75 7.31
C LYS A 344 -13.95 -20.66 8.44
N VAL A 345 -13.54 -20.08 9.58
CA VAL A 345 -13.09 -20.85 10.76
C VAL A 345 -14.23 -21.69 11.34
N ILE A 346 -15.44 -21.13 11.48
CA ILE A 346 -16.60 -21.88 11.96
C ILE A 346 -16.95 -23.04 11.00
N ALA A 347 -16.88 -22.81 9.68
CA ALA A 347 -17.12 -23.86 8.69
C ALA A 347 -16.06 -24.98 8.78
N GLN A 348 -14.79 -24.63 9.01
CA GLN A 348 -13.72 -25.59 9.28
C GLN A 348 -14.04 -26.42 10.53
N PHE A 349 -14.38 -25.79 11.64
CA PHE A 349 -14.71 -26.49 12.89
C PHE A 349 -15.90 -27.43 12.73
N LYS A 350 -16.97 -27.00 12.05
CA LYS A 350 -18.12 -27.86 11.71
C LYS A 350 -17.69 -29.06 10.89
N LYS A 351 -16.80 -28.87 9.90
CA LYS A 351 -16.25 -29.96 9.10
C LYS A 351 -15.45 -30.94 9.96
N HIS A 352 -14.65 -30.46 10.91
CA HIS A 352 -13.86 -31.29 11.81
C HIS A 352 -14.78 -32.16 12.67
N LEU A 353 -15.77 -31.55 13.32
CA LEU A 353 -16.74 -32.23 14.19
C LEU A 353 -17.57 -33.29 13.46
N LEU A 354 -17.98 -33.03 12.21
CA LEU A 354 -18.78 -33.98 11.42
C LEU A 354 -17.96 -35.18 10.93
N ASN A 355 -16.65 -35.02 10.68
CA ASN A 355 -15.84 -36.03 10.00
C ASN A 355 -14.91 -36.83 10.93
N ILE A 356 -14.67 -36.35 12.16
CA ILE A 356 -13.79 -37.01 13.13
C ILE A 356 -14.63 -37.65 14.24
N SER A 357 -15.14 -38.84 13.94
CA SER A 357 -15.90 -39.66 14.89
C SER A 357 -15.23 -39.99 16.24
N LYS A 358 -13.89 -39.98 16.28
CA LYS A 358 -13.11 -40.28 17.49
C LYS A 358 -13.02 -39.07 18.43
N MET A 359 -13.39 -37.87 17.98
CA MET A 359 -13.21 -36.64 18.73
C MET A 359 -14.22 -36.54 19.88
N LYS A 360 -13.72 -36.50 21.11
CA LYS A 360 -14.52 -36.32 22.33
C LYS A 360 -14.40 -34.91 22.89
N ARG A 361 -13.25 -34.27 22.70
CA ARG A 361 -13.02 -32.89 23.11
C ARG A 361 -12.41 -32.10 21.97
N TYR A 362 -12.88 -30.88 21.81
CA TYR A 362 -12.33 -29.91 20.87
C TYR A 362 -12.05 -28.62 21.62
N ARG A 363 -10.78 -28.24 21.71
CA ARG A 363 -10.36 -26.97 22.31
C ARG A 363 -9.87 -26.04 21.23
N VAL A 364 -10.25 -24.78 21.34
CA VAL A 364 -9.72 -23.71 20.50
C VAL A 364 -8.85 -22.83 21.39
N ILE A 365 -7.55 -22.80 21.10
CA ILE A 365 -6.61 -21.89 21.71
C ILE A 365 -6.55 -20.65 20.84
N ILE A 366 -7.01 -19.54 21.39
CA ILE A 366 -7.01 -18.24 20.72
C ILE A 366 -5.87 -17.42 21.29
N TYR A 367 -4.98 -16.95 20.42
CA TYR A 367 -3.84 -16.13 20.83
C TYR A 367 -3.93 -14.72 20.24
N SER A 368 -3.29 -13.78 20.93
CA SER A 368 -3.11 -12.39 20.51
C SER A 368 -1.96 -11.81 21.30
N ILE A 369 -1.16 -10.95 20.69
CA ILE A 369 -0.17 -10.15 21.43
C ILE A 369 -0.76 -8.92 22.13
N THR A 370 -2.07 -8.69 22.02
CA THR A 370 -2.79 -7.61 22.70
C THR A 370 -4.08 -8.09 23.35
N GLU A 371 -4.36 -7.61 24.56
CA GLU A 371 -5.61 -7.86 25.28
C GLU A 371 -6.78 -7.01 24.76
N ALA A 372 -6.53 -6.08 23.83
CA ALA A 372 -7.50 -5.08 23.38
C ALA A 372 -8.79 -5.68 22.81
N ALA A 373 -8.76 -6.90 22.25
CA ALA A 373 -9.93 -7.55 21.67
C ALA A 373 -10.47 -8.75 22.46
N THR A 374 -9.97 -9.00 23.68
CA THR A 374 -10.47 -10.08 24.56
C THR A 374 -11.98 -9.95 24.83
N ASN A 375 -12.49 -8.72 24.97
CA ASN A 375 -13.92 -8.50 25.17
C ASN A 375 -14.77 -8.87 23.95
N LYS A 376 -14.25 -8.73 22.73
CA LYS A 376 -14.98 -9.09 21.50
C LYS A 376 -15.07 -10.62 21.30
N LEU A 377 -14.20 -11.40 21.93
CA LEU A 377 -14.26 -12.87 21.87
C LEU A 377 -15.45 -13.43 22.66
N LYS A 378 -15.88 -12.76 23.73
CA LYS A 378 -17.01 -13.20 24.56
C LYS A 378 -18.34 -13.25 23.80
N ASP A 379 -18.45 -12.48 22.72
CA ASP A 379 -19.64 -12.44 21.87
C ASP A 379 -19.56 -13.47 20.70
N ILE A 380 -18.42 -14.16 20.54
CA ILE A 380 -18.12 -15.05 19.42
C ILE A 380 -18.08 -16.53 19.83
N VAL A 381 -17.61 -16.81 21.05
CA VAL A 381 -17.58 -18.13 21.70
C VAL A 381 -18.87 -18.32 22.47
#